data_AF-A0A2V8IBI7-F1
#
_entry.id   AF-A0A2V8IBI7-F1
#
_cell.length_a   1.000
_cell.length_b   1.000
_cell.length_c   1.000
_cell.angle_alpha   90.00
_cell.angle_beta   90.00
_cell.angle_gamma   90.00
#
_symmetry.space_group_name_H-M   'P 1'
#
loop_
_entity.id
_entity.type
_entity.pdbx_description
1 polymer ?
#
loop_
_entity_poly.entity_id
_entity_poly.type
_entity_poly.pdbx_seq_one_letter_code
_entity_poly.pdbx_strand_id
1 'polypeptide(L)' 'MVSQRIAKIVNGLQKRIHELQISKGETVSKNLDLNTATEQELASIQGLGRDNAKKIVDYRNQNGTFKS' A
#
# COMPACT_ATOMS: atom_id res chain seq x y z
N MET A 1 14.81 1.49 37.29
CA MET A 1 15.73 1.97 36.23
C MET A 1 15.87 1.01 35.03
N VAL A 2 15.49 -0.27 35.14
CA VAL A 2 15.58 -1.25 34.02
C VAL A 2 14.47 -1.06 32.96
N SER A 3 13.28 -0.64 33.38
CA SER A 3 12.09 -0.53 32.51
C SER A 3 12.21 0.50 31.38
N GLN A 4 12.98 1.58 31.59
CA GLN A 4 13.18 2.61 30.55
C GLN A 4 14.18 2.21 29.47
N ARG A 5 15.18 1.35 29.80
CA ARG A 5 16.13 0.81 28.82
C ARG A 5 15.46 -0.21 27.90
N ILE A 6 14.57 -1.04 28.45
CA ILE A 6 13.79 -2.01 27.69
C ILE A 6 12.83 -1.29 26.72
N ALA A 7 12.14 -0.24 27.15
CA ALA A 7 11.21 0.52 26.31
C ALA A 7 11.88 1.17 25.09
N LYS A 8 13.09 1.73 25.24
CA LYS A 8 13.85 2.32 24.12
C LYS A 8 14.24 1.28 23.07
N ILE A 9 14.60 0.08 23.51
CA ILE A 9 14.95 -1.03 22.61
C ILE A 9 13.71 -1.52 21.86
N VAL A 10 12.59 -1.71 22.56
CA VAL A 10 11.33 -2.16 21.95
C VAL A 10 10.82 -1.16 20.88
N ASN A 11 10.87 0.15 21.17
CA ASN A 11 10.48 1.18 20.20
C ASN A 11 11.41 1.24 18.98
N GLY A 12 12.73 1.06 19.17
CA GLY A 12 13.68 0.99 18.06
C GLY A 12 13.46 -0.23 17.16
N LEU A 13 13.05 -1.36 17.76
CA LEU A 13 12.71 -2.58 17.01
C LEU A 13 11.40 -2.41 16.23
N GLN A 14 10.37 -1.79 16.81
CA GLN A 14 9.11 -1.46 16.10
C GLN A 14 9.35 -0.57 14.87
N LYS A 15 10.16 0.47 15.03
CA LYS A 15 10.52 1.39 13.94
C LYS A 15 11.22 0.67 12.79
N ARG A 16 12.14 -0.24 13.13
CA ARG A 16 12.96 -0.99 12.16
C ARG A 16 12.18 -2.10 11.46
N ILE A 17 11.18 -2.70 12.11
CA ILE A 17 10.24 -3.63 11.48
C ILE A 17 9.42 -2.90 10.39
N HIS A 18 8.97 -1.68 10.66
CA HIS A 18 8.25 -0.85 9.68
C HIS A 18 9.16 -0.41 8.51
N GLU A 19 10.42 -0.04 8.78
CA GLU A 19 11.39 0.35 7.75
C GLU A 19 11.86 -0.83 6.87
N LEU A 20 11.90 -2.07 7.40
CA LEU A 20 12.32 -3.25 6.64
C LEU A 20 11.25 -3.73 5.64
N GLN A 21 9.96 -3.60 5.97
CA GLN A 21 8.84 -3.94 5.06
C GLN A 21 8.78 -3.04 3.82
N ILE A 22 9.31 -1.80 3.90
CA ILE A 22 9.31 -0.83 2.80
C ILE A 22 10.51 -1.02 1.86
N SER A 23 11.58 -1.69 2.31
CA SER A 23 12.85 -1.73 1.59
C SER A 23 13.05 -2.91 0.63
N LYS A 24 12.20 -3.96 0.69
CA LYS A 24 12.43 -5.20 -0.06
C LYS A 24 11.25 -5.59 -0.93
N GLY A 25 10.83 -4.71 -1.85
CA GLY A 25 9.97 -5.09 -2.98
C GLY A 25 8.75 -5.94 -2.61
N GLU A 26 8.21 -5.81 -1.40
CA GLU A 26 6.96 -6.44 -1.03
C GLU A 26 5.88 -5.62 -1.71
N THR A 27 5.37 -6.15 -2.82
CA THR A 27 3.96 -5.96 -3.16
C THR A 27 3.18 -6.42 -1.95
N VAL A 28 2.93 -5.49 -1.02
CA VAL A 28 1.75 -5.57 -0.17
C VAL A 28 0.62 -5.51 -1.19
N SER A 29 0.21 -6.68 -1.70
CA SER A 29 -1.04 -6.87 -2.40
C SER A 29 -2.12 -6.65 -1.36
N LYS A 30 -2.26 -5.39 -0.95
CA LYS A 30 -3.43 -4.86 -0.32
C LYS A 30 -4.51 -5.22 -1.33
N ASN A 31 -5.46 -6.05 -0.92
CA ASN A 31 -6.62 -6.38 -1.75
C ASN A 31 -7.35 -5.06 -2.02
N LEU A 32 -6.94 -4.40 -3.10
CA LEU A 32 -7.32 -3.05 -3.41
C LEU A 32 -8.55 -3.18 -4.29
N ASP A 33 -9.67 -2.71 -3.76
CA ASP A 33 -10.93 -2.78 -4.49
C ASP A 33 -10.91 -1.79 -5.66
N LEU A 34 -10.92 -2.32 -6.89
CA LEU A 34 -10.86 -1.52 -8.12
C LEU A 34 -11.99 -0.50 -8.24
N ASN A 35 -13.13 -0.74 -7.58
CA ASN A 35 -14.29 0.15 -7.62
C ASN A 35 -14.10 1.40 -6.75
N THR A 36 -13.31 1.30 -5.68
CA THR A 36 -13.18 2.34 -4.65
C THR A 36 -11.77 2.90 -4.55
N ALA A 37 -10.77 2.18 -5.03
CA ALA A 37 -9.37 2.55 -5.02
C ALA A 37 -9.09 3.89 -5.72
N THR A 38 -8.12 4.62 -5.16
CA THR A 38 -7.57 5.81 -5.80
C THR A 38 -6.57 5.43 -6.90
N GLU A 39 -6.36 6.34 -7.86
CA GLU A 39 -5.36 6.16 -8.92
C GLU A 39 -3.97 5.89 -8.34
N GLN A 40 -3.59 6.57 -7.26
CA GLN A 40 -2.28 6.41 -6.63
C GLN A 40 -2.10 5.03 -5.99
N GLU A 41 -3.14 4.53 -5.32
CA GLU A 41 -3.11 3.18 -4.74
C GLU A 41 -3.05 2.11 -5.85
N LEU A 42 -3.79 2.29 -6.94
CA LEU A 42 -3.72 1.41 -8.11
C LEU A 42 -2.34 1.47 -8.77
N ALA A 43 -1.76 2.66 -8.91
CA ALA A 43 -0.43 2.85 -9.49
C ALA A 43 0.70 2.30 -8.62
N SER A 44 0.44 2.09 -7.32
CA SER A 44 1.37 1.45 -6.39
C SER A 44 1.41 -0.08 -6.57
N ILE A 45 0.49 -0.65 -7.35
CA ILE A 45 0.52 -2.06 -7.73
C ILE A 45 1.67 -2.27 -8.71
N GLN A 46 2.62 -3.12 -8.33
CA GLN A 46 3.75 -3.47 -9.18
C GLN A 46 3.26 -4.04 -10.52
N GLY A 47 3.75 -3.46 -11.63
CA GLY A 47 3.38 -3.88 -12.98
C GLY A 47 2.12 -3.21 -13.55
N LEU A 48 1.31 -2.51 -12.74
CA LEU A 48 0.18 -1.74 -13.24
C LEU A 48 0.63 -0.37 -13.76
N GLY A 49 1.37 0.38 -12.93
CA GLY A 49 1.85 1.71 -13.27
C GLY A 49 0.74 2.77 -13.38
N ARG A 50 1.14 4.05 -13.50
CA ARG A 50 0.22 5.19 -13.47
C ARG A 50 -0.77 5.20 -14.65
N ASP A 51 -0.31 4.90 -15.86
CA ASP A 51 -1.17 4.93 -17.05
C ASP A 51 -2.34 3.94 -16.96
N ASN A 52 -2.10 2.72 -16.49
CA ASN A 52 -3.17 1.74 -16.34
C ASN A 52 -4.07 2.07 -15.15
N ALA A 53 -3.52 2.61 -14.06
CA ALA A 53 -4.32 3.07 -12.92
C ALA A 53 -5.32 4.16 -13.35
N LYS A 54 -4.87 5.11 -14.15
CA LYS A 54 -5.72 6.17 -14.71
C LYS A 54 -6.84 5.58 -15.58
N LYS A 55 -6.51 4.63 -16.46
CA LYS A 55 -7.51 3.95 -17.31
C LYS A 55 -8.59 3.23 -16.49
N ILE A 56 -8.24 2.60 -15.37
CA ILE A 56 -9.20 1.94 -14.48
C ILE A 56 -10.16 2.95 -13.88
N VAL A 57 -9.64 4.08 -13.38
CA VAL A 57 -10.46 5.16 -12.81
C VAL A 57 -11.36 5.80 -13.88
N ASP A 58 -10.81 6.10 -15.05
CA ASP A 58 -11.57 6.66 -16.18
C ASP A 58 -12.68 5.70 -16.63
N TYR A 59 -12.37 4.40 -16.73
CA TYR A 59 -13.35 3.39 -17.11
C TYR A 59 -14.53 3.36 -16.15
N ARG A 60 -14.29 3.31 -14.82
CA ARG A 60 -15.38 3.27 -13.84
C ARG A 60 -16.18 4.56 -13.75
N ASN A 61 -15.55 5.70 -14.02
CA ASN A 61 -16.25 6.99 -14.10
C ASN A 61 -17.20 7.07 -15.31
N GLN A 62 -16.84 6.44 -16.42
CA GLN A 62 -17.63 6.48 -17.66
C GLN A 62 -18.65 5.35 -17.76
N ASN A 63 -18.31 4.15 -17.26
CA ASN A 63 -19.09 2.92 -17.45
C ASN A 63 -19.76 2.40 -16.17
N GLY A 64 -19.45 3.00 -15.02
CA GLY A 64 -19.88 2.52 -13.71
C GLY A 64 -18.92 1.47 -13.11
N THR A 65 -19.30 0.91 -11.97
CA THR A 65 -18.47 -0.05 -11.23
C THR A 65 -18.28 -1.37 -11.99
N PHE A 66 -17.14 -2.03 -11.78
CA PHE A 66 -16.87 -3.38 -12.24
C PHE A 66 -17.82 -4.36 -11.54
N LYS A 67 -18.52 -5.16 -12.35
CA LYS A 67 -19.39 -6.26 -11.89
C LYS A 67 -18.65 -7.58 -12.13
N SER A 68 -18.52 -8.40 -11.09
CA SER A 68 -17.91 -9.74 -11.13
C SER A 68 -18.81 -10.78 -11.77
#